data_AF-A0A6S6U4J1-F1
#
_entry.id   AF-A0A6S6U4J1-F1
#
_cell.length_a   1.000
_cell.length_b   1.000
_cell.length_c   1.000
_cell.angle_alpha   90.00
_cell.angle_beta   90.00
_cell.angle_gamma   90.00
#
_symmetry.space_group_name_H-M   'P 1'
#
loop_
_entity.id
_entity.type
_entity.pdbx_description
1 polymer ?
#
loop_
_entity_poly.entity_id
_entity_poly.type
_entity_poly.pdbx_seq_one_letter_code
_entity_poly.pdbx_strand_id
1 'polypeptide(L)'
;MSQPDQLLGKQFAGAIQSAASERAHQAQALPVLISQQDTATLQAIAADAQQQESLRVGAIEGLARILTAEAGRALSDVHQNSEDKDVAKAAYRALRRQQRSQEKAEQSAAVAVGAGA
;
A
#
# COMPACT_ATOMS: atom_id res chain seq x y z
N MET A 1 -16.02 -21.11 8.23
CA MET A 1 -16.33 -20.44 6.95
C MET A 1 -16.55 -21.50 5.89
N SER A 2 -17.58 -21.35 5.07
CA SER A 2 -17.96 -22.37 4.09
C SER A 2 -17.09 -22.26 2.82
N GLN A 3 -16.84 -23.37 2.12
CA GLN A 3 -16.13 -23.41 0.84
C GLN A 3 -16.63 -22.37 -0.20
N PRO A 4 -17.94 -22.11 -0.36
CA PRO A 4 -18.40 -21.10 -1.33
C PRO A 4 -18.00 -19.67 -0.94
N ASP A 5 -17.96 -19.32 0.34
CA ASP A 5 -17.53 -17.98 0.80
C ASP A 5 -16.06 -17.72 0.43
N GLN A 6 -15.22 -18.75 0.49
CA GLN A 6 -13.80 -18.65 0.14
C GLN A 6 -13.57 -18.49 -1.37
N LEU A 7 -14.40 -19.12 -2.20
CA LEU A 7 -14.32 -19.00 -3.66
C LEU A 7 -14.78 -17.62 -4.13
N LEU A 8 -15.90 -17.13 -3.57
CA LEU A 8 -16.40 -15.77 -3.83
C LEU A 8 -15.39 -14.70 -3.40
N GLY A 9 -14.77 -14.85 -2.23
CA GLY A 9 -13.73 -13.94 -1.76
C GLY A 9 -12.51 -13.87 -2.69
N LYS A 10 -12.04 -15.00 -3.22
CA LYS A 10 -10.90 -15.05 -4.16
C LYS A 10 -11.23 -14.42 -5.51
N GLN A 11 -12.41 -14.68 -6.06
CA GLN A 11 -12.85 -14.09 -7.32
C GLN A 11 -13.00 -12.56 -7.18
N PHE A 12 -13.54 -12.11 -6.06
CA PHE A 12 -13.68 -10.68 -5.77
C PHE A 12 -12.32 -9.98 -5.62
N ALA A 13 -11.36 -10.62 -4.93
CA ALA A 13 -9.99 -10.10 -4.85
C ALA A 13 -9.34 -9.94 -6.22
N GLY A 14 -9.49 -10.94 -7.10
CA GLY A 14 -9.02 -10.86 -8.49
C GLY A 14 -9.67 -9.73 -9.28
N ALA A 15 -10.99 -9.54 -9.14
CA ALA A 15 -11.72 -8.46 -9.81
C ALA A 15 -11.26 -7.06 -9.34
N ILE A 16 -11.02 -6.88 -8.04
CA ILE A 16 -10.49 -5.62 -7.51
C ILE A 16 -9.06 -5.37 -8.00
N GLN A 17 -8.23 -6.41 -8.05
CA GLN A 17 -6.87 -6.30 -8.58
C GLN A 17 -6.89 -5.84 -10.05
N SER A 18 -7.73 -6.45 -10.89
CA SER A 18 -7.91 -6.01 -12.28
C SER A 18 -8.45 -4.58 -12.38
N ALA A 19 -9.44 -4.22 -11.57
CA ALA A 19 -10.00 -2.87 -11.55
C ALA A 19 -8.98 -1.81 -11.08
N ALA A 20 -8.09 -2.14 -10.14
CA ALA A 20 -7.03 -1.24 -9.71
C ALA A 20 -6.03 -0.93 -10.83
N SER A 21 -5.81 -1.86 -11.74
CA SER A 21 -4.97 -1.68 -12.93
C SER A 21 -5.64 -0.85 -14.04
N GLU A 22 -6.93 -0.53 -13.93
CA GLU A 22 -7.66 0.25 -14.92
C GLU A 22 -7.89 1.70 -14.44
N ARG A 23 -7.49 2.69 -15.27
CA ARG A 23 -7.65 4.13 -14.95
C ARG A 23 -9.08 4.49 -14.52
N ALA A 24 -10.09 3.92 -15.18
CA ALA A 24 -11.49 4.23 -14.91
C ALA A 24 -11.95 3.81 -13.50
N HIS A 25 -11.32 2.79 -12.93
CA HIS A 25 -11.76 2.15 -11.68
C HIS A 25 -10.78 2.36 -10.52
N GLN A 26 -9.60 2.93 -10.77
CA GLN A 26 -8.56 3.24 -9.79
C GLN A 26 -9.07 3.91 -8.51
N ALA A 27 -9.89 4.96 -8.66
CA ALA A 27 -10.38 5.75 -7.52
C ALA A 27 -11.23 4.93 -6.54
N GLN A 28 -11.84 3.85 -7.03
CA GLN A 28 -12.71 2.97 -6.25
C GLN A 28 -11.94 1.75 -5.73
N ALA A 29 -10.98 1.24 -6.49
CA ALA A 29 -10.24 0.02 -6.14
C ALA A 29 -9.11 0.25 -5.12
N LEU A 30 -8.36 1.36 -5.22
CA LEU A 30 -7.24 1.63 -4.30
C LEU A 30 -7.65 1.72 -2.82
N PRO A 31 -8.74 2.41 -2.43
CA PRO A 31 -9.19 2.42 -1.03
C PRO A 31 -9.47 1.03 -0.48
N VAL A 32 -10.02 0.12 -1.31
CA VAL A 32 -10.33 -1.24 -0.89
C VAL A 32 -9.04 -2.03 -0.64
N LEU A 33 -8.07 -1.97 -1.55
CA LEU A 33 -6.76 -2.62 -1.37
C LEU A 33 -6.04 -2.14 -0.10
N ILE A 34 -6.10 -0.84 0.18
CA ILE A 34 -5.52 -0.26 1.41
C ILE A 34 -6.25 -0.79 2.65
N SER A 35 -7.59 -0.86 2.62
CA SER A 35 -8.38 -1.40 3.74
C SER A 35 -8.09 -2.88 4.02
N GLN A 36 -7.80 -3.65 2.96
CA GLN A 36 -7.42 -5.07 3.04
C GLN A 36 -5.93 -5.26 3.38
N GLN A 37 -5.16 -4.18 3.46
CA GLN A 37 -3.70 -4.21 3.63
C GLN A 37 -2.99 -5.06 2.57
N ASP A 38 -3.53 -5.11 1.35
CA ASP A 38 -2.97 -5.90 0.25
C ASP A 38 -1.69 -5.26 -0.30
N THR A 39 -0.61 -5.48 0.45
CA THR A 39 0.71 -4.93 0.18
C THR A 39 1.30 -5.48 -1.11
N ALA A 40 1.07 -6.77 -1.39
CA ALA A 40 1.58 -7.44 -2.59
C ALA A 40 0.99 -6.83 -3.86
N THR A 41 -0.34 -6.64 -3.91
CA THR A 41 -0.98 -6.02 -5.08
C THR A 41 -0.56 -4.56 -5.26
N LEU A 42 -0.50 -3.78 -4.17
CA LEU A 42 -0.05 -2.38 -4.23
C LEU A 42 1.42 -2.28 -4.69
N GLN A 43 2.30 -3.17 -4.23
CA GLN A 43 3.69 -3.23 -4.69
C GLN A 43 3.78 -3.58 -6.18
N ALA A 44 3.01 -4.57 -6.64
CA ALA A 44 2.99 -4.97 -8.04
C ALA A 44 2.56 -3.81 -8.94
N ILE A 45 1.50 -3.08 -8.57
CA ILE A 45 1.05 -1.88 -9.30
C ILE A 45 2.12 -0.79 -9.30
N ALA A 46 2.77 -0.53 -8.16
CA ALA A 46 3.81 0.50 -8.05
C ALA A 46 5.06 0.19 -8.90
N ALA A 47 5.45 -1.08 -8.97
CA ALA A 47 6.64 -1.56 -9.66
C ALA A 47 6.44 -1.75 -11.18
N ASP A 48 5.19 -1.87 -11.66
CA ASP A 48 4.90 -2.11 -13.07
C ASP A 48 5.13 -0.86 -13.93
N ALA A 49 6.24 -0.83 -14.67
CA ALA A 49 6.61 0.26 -15.56
C ALA A 49 5.67 0.43 -16.77
N GLN A 50 4.82 -0.55 -17.07
CA GLN A 50 3.79 -0.43 -18.10
C GLN A 50 2.53 0.31 -17.58
N GLN A 51 2.40 0.45 -16.26
CA GLN A 51 1.32 1.23 -15.67
C GLN A 51 1.58 2.71 -15.79
N GLN A 52 0.49 3.46 -15.78
CA GLN A 52 0.55 4.91 -15.74
C GLN A 52 1.20 5.39 -14.44
N GLU A 53 2.06 6.40 -14.54
CA GLU A 53 2.76 6.96 -13.38
C GLU A 53 1.80 7.35 -12.26
N SER A 54 0.67 8.00 -12.58
CA SER A 54 -0.36 8.37 -11.58
C SER A 54 -0.93 7.17 -10.83
N LEU A 55 -1.02 6.01 -11.48
CA LEU A 55 -1.46 4.77 -10.84
C LEU A 55 -0.39 4.21 -9.90
N ARG A 56 0.85 4.19 -10.36
CA ARG A 56 2.02 3.75 -9.57
C ARG A 56 2.18 4.63 -8.32
N VAL A 57 2.08 5.94 -8.47
CA VAL A 57 2.12 6.91 -7.35
C VAL A 57 0.96 6.72 -6.39
N GLY A 58 -0.25 6.46 -6.89
CA GLY A 58 -1.41 6.15 -6.04
C GLY A 58 -1.18 4.90 -5.19
N ALA A 59 -0.61 3.84 -5.75
CA ALA A 59 -0.27 2.62 -5.03
C ALA A 59 0.82 2.85 -3.98
N ILE A 60 1.85 3.65 -4.29
CA ILE A 60 2.88 4.09 -3.34
C ILE A 60 2.27 4.84 -2.15
N GLU A 61 1.35 5.75 -2.40
CA GLU A 61 0.64 6.46 -1.34
C GLU A 61 -0.23 5.51 -0.51
N GLY A 62 -0.82 4.49 -1.13
CA GLY A 62 -1.53 3.41 -0.44
C GLY A 62 -0.63 2.61 0.51
N LEU A 63 0.54 2.16 0.02
CA LEU A 63 1.54 1.47 0.84
C LEU A 63 1.96 2.29 2.05
N ALA A 64 2.14 3.61 1.90
CA ALA A 64 2.51 4.49 3.01
C ALA A 64 1.46 4.59 4.12
N ARG A 65 0.18 4.27 3.83
CA ARG A 65 -0.90 4.26 4.84
C ARG A 65 -0.96 2.97 5.63
N ILE A 66 -0.35 1.89 5.13
CA ILE A 66 -0.27 0.60 5.81
C ILE A 66 0.97 0.65 6.71
N LEU A 67 0.78 0.76 8.03
CA LEU A 67 1.89 0.96 8.98
C LEU A 67 2.58 -0.35 9.40
N THR A 68 2.80 -1.27 8.46
CA THR A 68 3.47 -2.57 8.71
C THR A 68 4.90 -2.57 8.18
N ALA A 69 5.75 -3.46 8.72
CA ALA A 69 7.11 -3.64 8.21
C ALA A 69 7.14 -4.15 6.76
N GLU A 70 6.12 -4.91 6.35
CA GLU A 70 5.99 -5.42 4.98
C GLU A 70 5.77 -4.29 3.97
N ALA A 71 4.85 -3.37 4.26
CA ALA A 71 4.62 -2.21 3.40
C ALA A 71 5.85 -1.30 3.32
N GLY A 72 6.62 -1.18 4.41
CA GLY A 72 7.90 -0.47 4.41
C GLY A 72 8.96 -1.13 3.51
N ARG A 73 9.05 -2.46 3.51
CA ARG A 73 9.92 -3.20 2.58
C ARG A 73 9.47 -3.00 1.14
N ALA A 74 8.17 -3.11 0.86
CA ALA A 74 7.63 -2.86 -0.48
C ALA A 74 7.98 -1.47 -1.02
N LEU A 75 7.87 -0.41 -0.18
CA LEU A 75 8.28 0.94 -0.56
C LEU A 75 9.78 1.05 -0.83
N SER A 76 10.61 0.38 -0.01
CA SER A 76 12.06 0.31 -0.23
C SER A 76 12.39 -0.39 -1.54
N ASP A 77 11.73 -1.51 -1.85
CA ASP A 77 11.94 -2.30 -3.06
C ASP A 77 11.59 -1.48 -4.31
N VAL A 78 10.45 -0.77 -4.31
CA VAL A 78 10.06 0.12 -5.42
C VAL A 78 11.07 1.25 -5.58
N HIS A 79 11.55 1.85 -4.49
CA HIS A 79 12.56 2.90 -4.54
C HIS A 79 13.88 2.41 -5.16
N GLN A 80 14.35 1.23 -4.78
CA GLN A 80 15.64 0.69 -5.20
C GLN A 80 15.65 0.16 -6.63
N ASN A 81 14.51 -0.39 -7.09
CA ASN A 81 14.45 -1.13 -8.35
C ASN A 81 13.74 -0.37 -9.48
N SER A 82 13.15 0.80 -9.23
CA SER A 82 12.51 1.61 -10.28
C SER A 82 13.54 2.38 -11.10
N GLU A 83 13.57 2.14 -12.42
CA GLU A 83 14.36 2.95 -13.36
C GLU A 83 13.77 4.36 -13.57
N ASP A 84 12.46 4.50 -13.31
CA ASP A 84 11.75 5.76 -13.30
C ASP A 84 12.10 6.55 -12.02
N LYS A 85 12.79 7.68 -12.20
CA LYS A 85 13.29 8.53 -11.10
C LYS A 85 12.18 9.19 -10.31
N ASP A 86 11.06 9.56 -10.94
CA ASP A 86 9.97 10.23 -10.25
C ASP A 86 9.22 9.24 -9.37
N VAL A 87 9.01 8.01 -9.86
CA VAL A 87 8.45 6.92 -9.05
C VAL A 87 9.40 6.49 -7.93
N ALA A 88 10.70 6.35 -8.21
CA ALA A 88 11.69 6.02 -7.17
C ALA A 88 11.71 7.08 -6.06
N LYS A 89 11.59 8.37 -6.41
CA LYS A 89 11.55 9.48 -5.45
C LYS A 89 10.23 9.51 -4.67
N ALA A 90 9.11 9.22 -5.31
CA ALA A 90 7.82 9.10 -4.65
C ALA A 90 7.85 7.99 -3.60
N ALA A 91 8.37 6.81 -3.94
CA ALA A 91 8.53 5.68 -3.02
C ALA A 91 9.42 6.01 -1.81
N TYR A 92 10.54 6.69 -2.03
CA TYR A 92 11.40 7.17 -0.93
C TYR A 92 10.67 8.14 0.00
N ARG A 93 9.97 9.15 -0.54
CA ARG A 93 9.22 10.12 0.27
C ARG A 93 8.11 9.44 1.08
N ALA A 94 7.42 8.50 0.46
CA ALA A 94 6.39 7.67 1.08
C ALA A 94 6.95 6.84 2.24
N LEU A 95 8.09 6.16 2.05
CA LEU A 95 8.79 5.39 3.08
C LEU A 95 9.15 6.28 4.29
N ARG A 96 9.76 7.45 4.04
CA ARG A 96 10.13 8.39 5.12
C ARG A 96 8.91 8.89 5.89
N ARG A 97 7.77 9.09 5.22
CA ARG A 97 6.52 9.52 5.88
C ARG A 97 5.89 8.39 6.70
N GLN A 98 5.94 7.16 6.21
CA GLN A 98 5.47 5.97 6.93
C GLN A 98 6.29 5.76 8.21
N GLN A 99 7.62 5.82 8.14
CA GLN A 99 8.52 5.69 9.30
C GLN A 99 8.18 6.71 10.39
N ARG A 100 8.03 8.00 10.03
CA ARG A 100 7.61 9.03 10.99
C ARG A 100 6.22 8.77 11.59
N SER A 101 5.31 8.16 10.83
CA SER A 101 3.97 7.84 11.30
C SER A 101 3.99 6.68 12.31
N GLN A 102 4.85 5.69 12.09
CA GLN A 102 5.12 4.60 13.05
C GLN A 102 5.73 5.14 14.34
N GLU A 103 6.79 5.94 14.25
CA GLU A 103 7.42 6.58 15.40
C GLU A 103 6.41 7.39 16.24
N LYS A 104 5.53 8.16 15.57
CA LYS A 104 4.49 8.93 16.25
C LYS A 104 3.45 8.02 16.93
N ALA A 105 3.07 6.91 16.29
CA ALA A 105 2.14 5.96 16.87
C ALA A 105 2.73 5.28 18.12
N GLU A 106 4.00 4.89 18.07
CA GLU A 106 4.74 4.32 19.21
C GLU A 106 4.85 5.31 20.38
N GLN A 107 5.21 6.56 20.10
CA GLN A 107 5.25 7.62 21.12
C GLN A 107 3.89 7.85 21.77
N SER A 108 2.82 7.88 20.96
CA SER A 108 1.45 8.07 21.45
C SER A 108 1.01 6.90 22.35
N ALA A 109 1.38 5.67 21.99
CA ALA A 109 1.09 4.48 22.79
C ALA A 109 1.85 4.50 24.14
N ALA A 110 3.13 4.91 24.14
CA ALA A 110 3.92 5.02 25.37
C ALA A 110 3.36 6.05 26.36
N VAL A 111 2.90 7.20 25.88
CA VAL A 111 2.26 8.24 26.71
C VAL A 111 0.94 7.74 27.31
N ALA A 112 0.12 7.02 26.54
CA ALA A 112 -1.16 6.49 27.02
C ALA A 112 -1.00 5.45 28.15
N VAL A 113 0.05 4.62 28.10
CA VAL A 113 0.35 3.64 29.15
C VAL A 113 0.91 4.33 30.41
N GLY A 114 1.74 5.36 30.25
CA GLY A 114 2.33 6.10 31.38
C GLY A 114 1.36 7.01 32.13
N ALA A 115 0.28 7.49 31.48
CA ALA A 115 -0.74 8.33 32.11
C ALA A 115 -1.83 7.53 32.86
N GLY A 116 -1.80 6.20 32.77
CA GLY A 116 -2.74 5.29 33.43
C GLY A 116 -2.18 4.58 34.67
N ALA A 117 -0.96 4.91 35.11
CA ALA A 117 -0.29 4.39 36.30
C ALA A 117 -0.14 5.49 37.35
#